data_AF-K1XNY5-F1
#
_entry.id   AF-K1XNY5-F1
#
_cell.length_a   1.000
_cell.length_b   1.000
_cell.length_c   1.000
_cell.angle_alpha   90.00
_cell.angle_beta   90.00
_cell.angle_gamma   90.00
#
_symmetry.space_group_name_H-M   'P 1'
#
loop_
_entity.id
_entity.type
_entity.pdbx_description
1 polymer ?
#
loop_
_entity_poly.entity_id
_entity_poly.type
_entity_poly.pdbx_seq_one_letter_code
_entity_poly.pdbx_strand_id
1 'polypeptide(L)'
;MPTTAGSGAEATINSVIINEKTNDKLSIRDESLLAKEIILDPMLLVDSPPNVIAYSGLDAITQAIEAYFSRFSTWITETFSLKGFELLINNIENAYISTLNDKPDIKSLENILLGSFLTGVAFTNSRLGVVHGLAHPLGTYYTEPHGLVCAICLVPSIEVNRAFVKDKYEALSKLTGEDLIKKINFLKNIMKITNVFKGKEIIRKKEIIDYTLKSGSTKASPKDINETDIVLMLNQIFNEV
;
A
#
# COMPACT_ATOMS: atom_id res chain seq x y z
N MET A 1 -19.23 -5.31 0.81
CA MET A 1 -19.47 -3.91 0.37
C MET A 1 -18.38 -3.04 0.97
N PRO A 2 -17.23 -2.89 0.31
CA PRO A 2 -16.20 -1.96 0.77
C PRO A 2 -16.72 -0.51 0.73
N THR A 3 -16.42 0.25 1.78
CA THR A 3 -16.69 1.71 1.87
C THR A 3 -15.39 2.50 1.85
N THR A 4 -14.28 1.87 1.49
CA THR A 4 -12.97 2.48 1.27
C THR A 4 -12.34 1.84 0.04
N ALA A 5 -11.53 2.60 -0.70
CA ALA A 5 -10.79 2.11 -1.85
C ALA A 5 -9.30 1.97 -1.49
N GLY A 6 -8.97 0.97 -0.67
CA GLY A 6 -7.58 0.77 -0.23
C GLY A 6 -7.22 -0.62 0.24
N SER A 7 -8.06 -1.26 1.07
CA SER A 7 -7.66 -2.52 1.69
C SER A 7 -7.73 -3.72 0.74
N GLY A 8 -8.61 -3.67 -0.26
CA GLY A 8 -8.94 -4.81 -1.12
C GLY A 8 -9.39 -6.06 -0.35
N ALA A 9 -9.71 -5.93 0.95
CA ALA A 9 -9.89 -7.05 1.87
C ALA A 9 -11.06 -7.95 1.47
N GLU A 10 -12.07 -7.38 0.81
CA GLU A 10 -13.21 -8.08 0.24
C GLU A 10 -12.80 -9.15 -0.79
N ALA A 11 -11.63 -9.03 -1.40
CA ALA A 11 -11.08 -9.97 -2.37
C ALA A 11 -10.11 -10.99 -1.75
N THR A 12 -9.95 -11.02 -0.42
CA THR A 12 -8.92 -11.80 0.26
C THR A 12 -9.50 -12.86 1.18
N ILE A 13 -8.68 -13.85 1.53
CA ILE A 13 -8.96 -14.85 2.57
C ILE A 13 -8.42 -14.43 3.95
N ASN A 14 -8.06 -13.16 4.12
CA ASN A 14 -7.36 -12.67 5.30
C ASN A 14 -8.31 -11.88 6.21
N SER A 15 -8.23 -12.15 7.51
CA SER A 15 -8.78 -11.28 8.55
C SER A 15 -7.66 -10.78 9.44
N VAL A 16 -7.50 -9.46 9.54
CA VAL A 16 -6.46 -8.83 10.36
C VAL A 16 -7.10 -8.22 11.59
N ILE A 17 -6.72 -8.73 12.77
CA ILE A 17 -7.28 -8.35 14.07
C ILE A 17 -6.16 -7.96 15.03
N ILE A 18 -6.47 -7.10 16.00
CA ILE A 18 -5.54 -6.72 17.07
C ILE A 18 -5.92 -7.50 18.32
N ASN A 19 -4.94 -8.18 18.93
CA ASN A 19 -5.10 -8.76 20.24
C ASN A 19 -4.88 -7.66 21.29
N GLU A 20 -5.97 -7.14 21.88
CA GLU A 20 -5.91 -6.05 22.88
C GLU A 20 -5.08 -6.39 24.12
N LYS A 21 -4.88 -7.66 24.45
CA LYS A 21 -4.09 -8.07 25.62
C LYS A 21 -2.59 -7.99 25.37
N THR A 22 -2.15 -8.28 24.15
CA THR A 22 -0.72 -8.32 23.79
C THR A 22 -0.31 -7.15 22.88
N ASN A 23 -1.28 -6.40 22.35
CA ASN A 23 -1.12 -5.40 21.30
C ASN A 23 -0.52 -5.96 20.00
N ASP A 24 -0.63 -7.28 19.78
CA ASP A 24 -0.17 -7.91 18.54
C ASP A 24 -1.23 -7.79 17.45
N LYS A 25 -0.81 -7.32 16.27
CA LYS A 25 -1.62 -7.37 15.04
C LYS A 25 -1.45 -8.73 14.37
N LEU A 26 -2.49 -9.55 14.40
CA LEU A 26 -2.53 -10.92 13.90
C LEU A 26 -3.30 -11.00 12.57
N SER A 27 -2.84 -11.86 11.66
CA SER A 27 -3.53 -12.17 10.40
C SER A 27 -3.96 -13.62 10.39
N ILE A 28 -5.28 -13.86 10.44
CA ILE A 28 -5.91 -15.16 10.26
C ILE A 28 -6.16 -15.35 8.76
N ARG A 29 -5.92 -16.56 8.25
CA ARG A 29 -6.12 -16.90 6.84
C ARG A 29 -6.88 -18.21 6.72
N ASP A 30 -8.02 -18.18 6.05
CA ASP A 30 -8.86 -19.36 5.84
C ASP A 30 -9.74 -19.15 4.61
N GLU A 31 -9.92 -20.17 3.78
CA GLU A 31 -10.73 -20.08 2.55
C GLU A 31 -12.20 -19.71 2.85
N SER A 32 -12.71 -20.04 4.04
CA SER A 32 -14.05 -19.68 4.48
C SER A 32 -14.25 -18.18 4.70
N LEU A 33 -13.16 -17.39 4.78
CA LEU A 33 -13.21 -15.94 4.93
C LEU A 33 -13.44 -15.21 3.60
N LEU A 34 -13.37 -15.90 2.46
CA LEU A 34 -13.62 -15.29 1.16
C LEU A 34 -15.08 -14.81 1.07
N ALA A 35 -15.26 -13.56 0.63
CA ALA A 35 -16.59 -13.02 0.41
C ALA A 35 -17.35 -13.82 -0.65
N LYS A 36 -18.59 -14.22 -0.35
CA LYS A 36 -19.46 -14.91 -1.32
C LYS A 36 -19.93 -13.99 -2.44
N GLU A 37 -20.16 -12.73 -2.10
CA GLU A 37 -20.63 -11.69 -3.01
C GLU A 37 -19.90 -10.39 -2.70
N ILE A 38 -19.48 -9.68 -3.75
CA ILE A 38 -18.76 -8.42 -3.66
C ILE A 38 -19.51 -7.41 -4.50
N ILE A 39 -19.99 -6.35 -3.83
CA ILE A 39 -20.66 -5.21 -4.46
C ILE A 39 -19.74 -4.01 -4.30
N LEU A 40 -19.21 -3.53 -5.43
CA LEU A 40 -18.38 -2.34 -5.52
C LEU A 40 -19.28 -1.16 -5.92
N ASP A 41 -19.79 -0.45 -4.92
CA ASP A 41 -20.65 0.72 -5.12
C ASP A 41 -19.84 2.01 -4.84
N PRO A 42 -19.49 2.82 -5.87
CA PRO A 42 -18.74 4.04 -5.69
C PRO A 42 -19.50 5.10 -4.89
N MET A 43 -20.83 5.01 -4.77
CA MET A 43 -21.62 5.93 -3.95
C MET A 43 -21.26 5.83 -2.47
N LEU A 44 -20.76 4.67 -2.02
CA LEU A 44 -20.29 4.48 -0.64
C LEU A 44 -18.98 5.21 -0.33
N LEU A 45 -18.33 5.78 -1.34
CA LEU A 45 -17.11 6.58 -1.18
C LEU A 45 -17.37 8.09 -1.17
N VAL A 46 -18.57 8.54 -1.58
CA VAL A 46 -18.87 9.97 -1.81
C VAL A 46 -18.63 10.83 -0.58
N ASP A 47 -19.02 10.34 0.60
CA ASP A 47 -18.88 11.06 1.87
C ASP A 47 -17.56 10.73 2.60
N SER A 48 -16.61 10.06 1.93
CA SER A 48 -15.32 9.74 2.53
C SER A 48 -14.53 11.02 2.81
N PRO A 49 -14.00 11.20 4.02
CA PRO A 49 -13.09 12.29 4.31
C PRO A 49 -11.87 12.29 3.35
N PRO A 50 -11.32 13.47 2.99
CA PRO A 50 -10.20 13.56 2.05
C PRO A 50 -8.98 12.72 2.44
N ASN A 51 -8.67 12.64 3.74
CA ASN A 51 -7.58 11.81 4.25
C ASN A 51 -7.86 10.31 4.10
N VAL A 52 -9.12 9.87 4.17
CA VAL A 52 -9.50 8.47 3.92
C VAL A 52 -9.24 8.12 2.46
N ILE A 53 -9.67 8.95 1.50
CA ILE A 53 -9.37 8.72 0.07
C ILE A 53 -7.87 8.71 -0.19
N ALA A 54 -7.13 9.69 0.34
CA ALA A 54 -5.68 9.76 0.17
C ALA A 54 -4.94 8.54 0.74
N TYR A 55 -5.19 8.19 2.00
CA TYR A 55 -4.45 7.10 2.66
C TYR A 55 -4.84 5.75 2.09
N SER A 56 -6.12 5.50 1.84
CA SER A 56 -6.59 4.23 1.27
C SER A 56 -6.12 4.06 -0.17
N GLY A 57 -6.21 5.10 -1.01
CA GLY A 57 -5.73 5.02 -2.39
C GLY A 57 -4.22 4.82 -2.50
N LEU A 58 -3.43 5.46 -1.63
CA LEU A 58 -1.98 5.24 -1.59
C LEU A 58 -1.62 3.85 -1.07
N ASP A 59 -2.39 3.29 -0.14
CA ASP A 59 -2.27 1.89 0.27
C ASP A 59 -2.52 0.93 -0.92
N ALA A 60 -3.61 1.13 -1.67
CA ALA A 60 -3.88 0.34 -2.87
C ALA A 60 -2.77 0.47 -3.93
N ILE A 61 -2.19 1.67 -4.12
CA ILE A 61 -1.03 1.88 -5.01
C ILE A 61 0.18 1.10 -4.50
N THR A 62 0.48 1.18 -3.20
CA THR A 62 1.55 0.37 -2.58
C THR A 62 1.31 -1.12 -2.81
N GLN A 63 0.10 -1.61 -2.59
CA GLN A 63 -0.26 -3.01 -2.80
C GLN A 63 -0.09 -3.44 -4.25
N ALA A 64 -0.52 -2.61 -5.21
CA ALA A 64 -0.34 -2.87 -6.64
C ALA A 64 1.15 -3.03 -6.99
N ILE A 65 1.99 -2.12 -6.49
CA ILE A 65 3.44 -2.12 -6.74
C ILE A 65 4.07 -3.35 -6.10
N GLU A 66 3.77 -3.63 -4.83
CA GLU A 66 4.37 -4.77 -4.12
C GLU A 66 3.92 -6.12 -4.68
N ALA A 67 2.64 -6.25 -5.07
CA ALA A 67 2.12 -7.44 -5.73
C ALA A 67 2.77 -7.65 -7.11
N TYR A 68 2.95 -6.58 -7.88
CA TYR A 68 3.63 -6.63 -9.17
C TYR A 68 5.12 -6.98 -9.03
N PHE A 69 5.79 -6.41 -8.03
CA PHE A 69 7.22 -6.64 -7.77
C PHE A 69 7.51 -7.95 -7.03
N SER A 70 6.50 -8.58 -6.45
CA SER A 70 6.67 -9.80 -5.66
C SER A 70 7.42 -10.89 -6.40
N ARG A 71 8.29 -11.62 -5.69
CA ARG A 71 8.93 -12.83 -6.22
C ARG A 71 7.95 -13.99 -6.44
N PHE A 72 6.75 -13.90 -5.87
CA PHE A 72 5.66 -14.86 -6.08
C PHE A 72 4.65 -14.35 -7.11
N SER A 73 4.97 -13.29 -7.85
CA SER A 73 4.10 -12.82 -8.92
C SER A 73 3.99 -13.89 -10.01
N THR A 74 2.79 -13.99 -10.59
CA THR A 74 2.49 -14.77 -11.78
C THR A 74 1.98 -13.83 -12.86
N TRP A 75 1.92 -14.28 -14.11
CA TRP A 75 1.33 -13.47 -15.19
C TRP A 75 -0.11 -13.00 -14.86
N ILE A 76 -0.87 -13.79 -14.10
CA ILE A 76 -2.23 -13.44 -13.65
C ILE A 76 -2.18 -12.29 -12.65
N THR A 77 -1.41 -12.43 -11.57
CA THR A 77 -1.32 -11.40 -10.53
C THR A 77 -0.68 -10.13 -11.07
N GLU A 78 0.25 -10.24 -12.01
CA GLU A 78 0.84 -9.10 -12.71
C GLU A 78 -0.19 -8.36 -13.56
N THR A 79 -1.03 -9.09 -14.30
CA THR A 79 -2.13 -8.51 -15.08
C THR A 79 -3.07 -7.70 -14.21
N PHE A 80 -3.52 -8.28 -13.08
CA PHE A 80 -4.39 -7.58 -12.13
C PHE A 80 -3.70 -6.41 -11.44
N SER A 81 -2.43 -6.57 -11.05
CA SER A 81 -1.65 -5.49 -10.42
C SER A 81 -1.46 -4.31 -11.36
N LEU A 82 -1.12 -4.56 -12.63
CA LEU A 82 -0.94 -3.52 -13.63
C LEU A 82 -2.25 -2.80 -13.92
N LYS A 83 -3.36 -3.55 -14.09
CA LYS A 83 -4.66 -2.92 -14.34
C LYS A 83 -5.15 -2.12 -13.14
N GLY A 84 -4.97 -2.66 -11.93
CA GLY A 84 -5.29 -1.98 -10.69
C GLY A 84 -4.47 -0.70 -10.53
N PHE A 85 -3.16 -0.78 -10.74
CA PHE A 85 -2.26 0.37 -10.70
C PHE A 85 -2.63 1.45 -11.72
N GLU A 86 -2.94 1.07 -12.97
CA GLU A 86 -3.38 2.00 -14.03
C GLU A 86 -4.65 2.75 -13.62
N LEU A 87 -5.66 2.04 -13.09
CA LEU A 87 -6.89 2.67 -12.62
C LEU A 87 -6.61 3.63 -11.45
N LEU A 88 -5.79 3.22 -10.48
CA LEU A 88 -5.46 4.04 -9.31
C LEU A 88 -4.68 5.30 -9.72
N ILE A 89 -3.58 5.15 -10.46
CA ILE A 89 -2.66 6.26 -10.75
C ILE A 89 -3.30 7.35 -11.62
N ASN A 90 -4.25 6.97 -12.49
CA ASN A 90 -4.94 7.89 -13.38
C ASN A 90 -6.14 8.59 -12.74
N ASN A 91 -6.64 8.11 -11.59
CA ASN A 91 -7.91 8.60 -11.02
C ASN A 91 -7.79 9.11 -9.58
N ILE A 92 -6.77 8.71 -8.82
CA ILE A 92 -6.69 9.04 -7.39
C ILE A 92 -6.57 10.55 -7.12
N GLU A 93 -5.92 11.29 -8.02
CA GLU A 93 -5.81 12.75 -7.93
C GLU A 93 -7.19 13.42 -8.02
N ASN A 94 -7.97 13.07 -9.05
CA ASN A 94 -9.32 13.59 -9.24
C ASN A 94 -10.26 13.16 -8.12
N ALA A 95 -10.20 11.88 -7.71
CA ALA A 95 -10.98 11.39 -6.58
C ALA A 95 -10.70 12.20 -5.31
N TYR A 96 -9.44 12.43 -4.98
CA TYR A 96 -9.06 13.25 -3.82
C TYR A 96 -9.51 14.71 -3.95
N ILE A 97 -9.23 15.38 -5.08
CA ILE A 97 -9.62 16.79 -5.29
C ILE A 97 -11.15 16.96 -5.22
N SER A 98 -11.90 15.96 -5.70
CA SER A 98 -13.37 15.98 -5.66
C SER A 98 -13.92 16.05 -4.23
N THR A 99 -13.24 15.41 -3.27
CA THR A 99 -13.60 15.48 -1.83
C THR A 99 -13.33 16.84 -1.18
N LEU A 100 -12.46 17.66 -1.77
CA LEU A 100 -12.12 18.99 -1.23
C LEU A 100 -13.12 20.08 -1.62
N ASN A 101 -13.92 19.82 -2.66
CA ASN A 101 -14.79 20.80 -3.29
C ASN A 101 -16.28 20.43 -3.18
N ASP A 102 -16.62 19.41 -2.39
CA ASP A 102 -17.97 18.85 -2.24
C ASP A 102 -18.65 18.51 -3.59
N LYS A 103 -17.85 18.08 -4.57
CA LYS A 103 -18.28 17.74 -5.93
C LYS A 103 -17.68 16.39 -6.31
N PRO A 104 -18.27 15.27 -5.86
CA PRO A 104 -17.69 13.95 -6.05
C PRO A 104 -17.56 13.60 -7.53
N ASP A 105 -16.37 13.15 -7.93
CA ASP A 105 -16.15 12.58 -9.25
C ASP A 105 -16.43 11.08 -9.19
N ILE A 106 -17.68 10.70 -9.47
CA ILE A 106 -18.14 9.32 -9.39
C ILE A 106 -17.30 8.39 -10.27
N LYS A 107 -16.82 8.85 -11.43
CA LYS A 107 -16.02 7.99 -12.31
C LYS A 107 -14.64 7.72 -11.73
N SER A 108 -14.03 8.75 -11.15
CA SER A 108 -12.75 8.57 -10.45
C SER A 108 -12.92 7.67 -9.21
N LEU A 109 -14.00 7.83 -8.43
CA LEU A 109 -14.31 6.97 -7.28
C LEU A 109 -14.54 5.50 -7.68
N GLU A 110 -15.27 5.26 -8.77
CA GLU A 110 -15.48 3.92 -9.34
C GLU A 110 -14.14 3.29 -9.75
N ASN A 111 -13.28 4.05 -10.43
CA ASN A 111 -12.01 3.54 -10.92
C ASN A 111 -11.03 3.22 -9.77
N ILE A 112 -10.93 4.06 -8.73
CA ILE A 112 -10.07 3.74 -7.58
C ILE A 112 -10.60 2.54 -6.79
N LEU A 113 -11.93 2.38 -6.68
CA LEU A 113 -12.56 1.25 -6.01
C LEU A 113 -12.27 -0.06 -6.75
N LEU A 114 -12.49 -0.06 -8.07
CA LEU A 114 -12.14 -1.19 -8.92
C LEU A 114 -10.64 -1.47 -8.91
N GLY A 115 -9.82 -0.41 -8.92
CA GLY A 115 -8.37 -0.52 -8.80
C GLY A 115 -7.96 -1.26 -7.53
N SER A 116 -8.48 -0.82 -6.37
CA SER A 116 -8.24 -1.46 -5.07
C SER A 116 -8.73 -2.92 -5.01
N PHE A 117 -9.85 -3.22 -5.65
CA PHE A 117 -10.35 -4.60 -5.72
C PHE A 117 -9.40 -5.49 -6.52
N LEU A 118 -8.96 -5.06 -7.71
CA LEU A 118 -8.04 -5.82 -8.56
C LEU A 118 -6.68 -6.01 -7.88
N THR A 119 -6.18 -5.02 -7.14
CA THR A 119 -4.96 -5.19 -6.34
C THR A 119 -5.16 -6.21 -5.23
N GLY A 120 -6.34 -6.23 -4.60
CA GLY A 120 -6.79 -7.29 -3.67
C GLY A 120 -6.66 -8.69 -4.25
N VAL A 121 -7.24 -8.90 -5.43
CA VAL A 121 -7.15 -10.17 -6.18
C VAL A 121 -5.71 -10.54 -6.50
N ALA A 122 -4.85 -9.56 -6.80
CA ALA A 122 -3.44 -9.81 -7.06
C ALA A 122 -2.69 -10.21 -5.78
N PHE A 123 -2.70 -9.37 -4.75
CA PHE A 123 -1.85 -9.56 -3.59
C PHE A 123 -2.27 -10.74 -2.71
N THR A 124 -3.54 -11.16 -2.74
CA THR A 124 -3.95 -12.37 -2.03
C THR A 124 -3.23 -13.61 -2.58
N ASN A 125 -2.78 -13.56 -3.84
CA ASN A 125 -2.09 -14.66 -4.54
C ASN A 125 -0.58 -14.45 -4.66
N SER A 126 -0.11 -13.20 -4.82
CA SER A 126 1.33 -12.88 -4.92
C SER A 126 1.97 -12.45 -3.61
N ARG A 127 1.17 -12.26 -2.55
CA ARG A 127 1.58 -11.53 -1.34
C ARG A 127 2.01 -10.09 -1.65
N LEU A 128 2.58 -9.42 -0.65
CA LEU A 128 3.02 -8.03 -0.68
C LEU A 128 4.54 -7.99 -0.49
N GLY A 129 5.09 -6.92 0.08
CA GLY A 129 6.53 -6.77 0.28
C GLY A 129 6.89 -6.12 1.62
N VAL A 130 8.09 -5.54 1.64
CA VAL A 130 8.69 -4.94 2.82
C VAL A 130 7.99 -3.67 3.29
N VAL A 131 7.23 -2.96 2.45
CA VAL A 131 6.38 -1.85 2.91
C VAL A 131 5.38 -2.37 3.92
N HIS A 132 4.63 -3.42 3.60
CA HIS A 132 3.68 -4.01 4.54
C HIS A 132 4.38 -4.71 5.73
N GLY A 133 5.62 -5.18 5.55
CA GLY A 133 6.47 -5.64 6.65
C GLY A 133 6.80 -4.56 7.67
N LEU A 134 7.13 -3.36 7.21
CA LEU A 134 7.45 -2.18 8.01
C LEU A 134 6.21 -1.47 8.57
N ALA A 135 5.15 -1.39 7.77
CA ALA A 135 3.98 -0.58 8.08
C ALA A 135 3.21 -1.10 9.30
N HIS A 136 3.26 -2.41 9.55
CA HIS A 136 2.64 -3.01 10.73
C HIS A 136 3.26 -2.51 12.06
N PRO A 137 4.56 -2.72 12.33
CA PRO A 137 5.16 -2.27 13.58
C PRO A 137 5.21 -0.74 13.66
N LEU A 138 5.48 -0.02 12.56
CA LEU A 138 5.47 1.45 12.57
C LEU A 138 4.08 2.01 12.87
N GLY A 139 3.03 1.52 12.20
CA GLY A 139 1.66 1.95 12.46
C GLY A 139 1.19 1.64 13.88
N THR A 140 1.59 0.50 14.43
CA THR A 140 1.22 0.09 15.80
C THR A 140 1.98 0.91 16.85
N TYR A 141 3.29 1.06 16.72
CA TYR A 141 4.11 1.71 17.77
C TYR A 141 3.96 3.23 17.79
N TYR A 142 3.65 3.84 16.65
CA TYR A 142 3.41 5.29 16.56
C TYR A 142 1.94 5.66 16.47
N THR A 143 1.02 4.68 16.46
CA THR A 143 -0.44 4.91 16.37
C THR A 143 -0.83 5.68 15.10
N GLU A 144 -0.27 5.28 13.96
CA GLU A 144 -0.46 5.97 12.68
C GLU A 144 -1.34 5.15 11.72
N PRO A 145 -2.21 5.79 10.90
CA PRO A 145 -3.05 5.09 9.93
C PRO A 145 -2.24 4.25 8.93
N HIS A 146 -2.68 3.02 8.66
CA HIS A 146 -1.92 2.05 7.85
C HIS A 146 -1.50 2.61 6.48
N GLY A 147 -2.45 3.16 5.72
CA GLY A 147 -2.17 3.72 4.39
C GLY A 147 -1.22 4.93 4.40
N LEU A 148 -1.24 5.74 5.46
CA LEU A 148 -0.26 6.82 5.65
C LEU A 148 1.15 6.24 5.82
N VAL A 149 1.30 5.20 6.64
CA VAL A 149 2.59 4.53 6.84
C VAL A 149 3.06 3.85 5.55
N CYS A 150 2.18 3.16 4.83
CA CYS A 150 2.48 2.58 3.51
C CYS A 150 3.01 3.64 2.53
N ALA A 151 2.33 4.80 2.44
CA ALA A 151 2.73 5.91 1.58
C ALA A 151 4.11 6.49 1.93
N ILE A 152 4.45 6.56 3.23
CA ILE A 152 5.75 7.04 3.68
C ILE A 152 6.85 6.03 3.35
N CYS A 153 6.62 4.74 3.60
CA CYS A 153 7.58 3.67 3.37
C CYS A 153 7.80 3.30 1.89
N LEU A 154 6.88 3.70 1.00
CA LEU A 154 6.87 3.25 -0.39
C LEU A 154 8.14 3.62 -1.18
N VAL A 155 8.59 4.87 -1.12
CA VAL A 155 9.77 5.32 -1.88
C VAL A 155 11.05 4.62 -1.40
N PRO A 156 11.39 4.58 -0.10
CA PRO A 156 12.52 3.80 0.41
C PRO A 156 12.49 2.32 -0.03
N SER A 157 11.31 1.70 -0.02
CA SER A 157 11.15 0.31 -0.45
C SER A 157 11.41 0.12 -1.95
N ILE A 158 10.92 1.02 -2.79
CA ILE A 158 11.18 0.98 -4.24
C ILE A 158 12.67 1.12 -4.51
N GLU A 159 13.37 2.03 -3.82
CA GLU A 159 14.81 2.24 -4.00
C GLU A 159 15.63 0.98 -3.67
N VAL A 160 15.35 0.35 -2.52
CA VAL A 160 16.01 -0.89 -2.10
C VAL A 160 15.77 -2.04 -3.08
N ASN A 161 14.58 -2.10 -3.68
CA ASN A 161 14.22 -3.17 -4.62
C ASN A 161 14.59 -2.86 -6.08
N ARG A 162 14.87 -1.60 -6.45
CA ARG A 162 14.94 -1.12 -7.85
C ARG A 162 15.84 -1.97 -8.75
N ALA A 163 17.01 -2.37 -8.26
CA ALA A 163 17.97 -3.18 -9.01
C ALA A 163 17.45 -4.60 -9.35
N PHE A 164 16.49 -5.12 -8.58
CA PHE A 164 15.91 -6.46 -8.74
C PHE A 164 14.66 -6.46 -9.61
N VAL A 165 14.11 -5.29 -9.95
CA VAL A 165 12.84 -5.15 -10.67
C VAL A 165 12.91 -4.14 -11.80
N LYS A 166 14.08 -3.98 -12.44
CA LYS A 166 14.31 -2.95 -13.47
C LYS A 166 13.21 -2.89 -14.54
N ASP A 167 12.91 -4.00 -15.19
CA ASP A 167 11.91 -4.04 -16.28
C ASP A 167 10.50 -3.72 -15.76
N LYS A 168 10.16 -4.21 -14.57
CA LYS A 168 8.88 -3.92 -13.91
C LYS A 168 8.77 -2.46 -13.48
N TYR A 169 9.85 -1.87 -12.98
CA TYR A 169 9.94 -0.46 -12.64
C TYR A 169 9.75 0.43 -13.88
N GLU A 170 10.41 0.08 -14.99
CA GLU A 170 10.27 0.77 -16.27
C GLU A 170 8.85 0.66 -16.82
N ALA A 171 8.22 -0.51 -16.71
CA ALA A 171 6.82 -0.71 -17.11
C ALA A 171 5.85 0.20 -16.33
N LEU A 172 6.01 0.29 -15.00
CA LEU A 172 5.19 1.19 -14.18
C LEU A 172 5.49 2.67 -14.50
N SER A 173 6.75 3.04 -14.70
CA SER A 173 7.12 4.41 -15.09
C SER A 173 6.53 4.80 -16.46
N LYS A 174 6.48 3.86 -17.41
CA LYS A 174 5.81 4.09 -18.69
C LYS A 174 4.31 4.31 -18.52
N LEU A 175 3.66 3.56 -17.62
CA LEU A 175 2.25 3.72 -17.30
C LEU A 175 1.94 5.07 -16.63
N THR A 176 2.84 5.58 -15.78
CA THR A 176 2.66 6.90 -15.16
C THR A 176 2.95 8.07 -16.11
N GLY A 177 3.63 7.80 -17.24
CA GLY A 177 4.11 8.83 -18.16
C GLY A 177 5.38 9.56 -17.69
N GLU A 178 5.96 9.16 -16.55
CA GLU A 178 7.16 9.75 -15.95
C GLU A 178 7.89 8.73 -15.06
N ASP A 179 8.95 9.11 -14.37
CA ASP A 179 9.59 8.20 -13.41
C ASP A 179 8.63 7.84 -12.25
N LEU A 180 8.51 6.55 -11.93
CA LEU A 180 7.56 6.06 -10.92
C LEU A 180 7.71 6.77 -9.56
N ILE A 181 8.93 6.99 -9.08
CA ILE A 181 9.17 7.67 -7.80
C ILE A 181 8.73 9.14 -7.89
N LYS A 182 8.99 9.81 -9.02
CA LYS A 182 8.51 11.19 -9.23
C LYS A 182 6.99 11.27 -9.17
N LYS A 183 6.27 10.37 -9.85
CA LYS A 183 4.80 10.34 -9.80
C LYS A 183 4.27 10.09 -8.39
N ILE A 184 4.86 9.15 -7.64
CA ILE A 184 4.47 8.86 -6.25
C ILE A 184 4.67 10.08 -5.36
N ASN A 185 5.81 10.76 -5.48
CA ASN A 185 6.08 11.98 -4.71
C ASN A 185 5.13 13.14 -5.08
N PHE A 186 4.79 13.28 -6.36
CA PHE A 186 3.79 14.23 -6.82
C PHE A 186 2.41 13.96 -6.18
N LEU A 187 1.94 12.71 -6.19
CA LEU A 187 0.68 12.33 -5.54
C LEU A 187 0.69 12.60 -4.03
N LYS A 188 1.78 12.22 -3.35
CA LYS A 188 1.97 12.51 -1.92
C LYS A 188 1.88 14.01 -1.62
N ASN A 189 2.47 14.85 -2.47
CA ASN A 189 2.43 16.30 -2.32
C ASN A 189 1.01 16.86 -2.51
N ILE A 190 0.30 16.45 -3.57
CA ILE A 190 -1.09 16.88 -3.81
C ILE A 190 -2.00 16.48 -2.64
N MET A 191 -1.84 15.26 -2.16
CA MET A 191 -2.64 14.70 -1.06
C MET A 191 -2.17 15.16 0.33
N LYS A 192 -1.20 16.08 0.39
CA LYS A 192 -0.66 16.65 1.64
C LYS A 192 -0.18 15.58 2.62
N ILE A 193 0.40 14.49 2.10
CA ILE A 193 0.98 13.41 2.90
C ILE A 193 2.19 13.94 3.65
N THR A 194 2.07 14.02 4.97
CA THR A 194 3.14 14.47 5.85
C THR A 194 3.89 13.26 6.40
N ASN A 195 5.22 13.28 6.35
CA ASN A 195 6.02 12.26 7.01
C ASN A 195 5.99 12.46 8.53
N VAL A 196 5.09 11.73 9.20
CA VAL A 196 4.87 11.78 10.65
C VAL A 196 6.03 11.20 11.46
N PHE A 197 7.00 10.53 10.84
CA PHE A 197 8.17 9.96 11.52
C PHE A 197 9.38 10.90 11.51
N LYS A 198 9.38 11.90 10.63
CA LYS A 198 10.52 12.81 10.45
C LYS A 198 10.88 13.50 11.76
N GLY A 199 12.16 13.36 12.16
CA GLY A 199 12.72 13.96 13.37
C GLY A 199 12.32 13.27 14.67
N LYS A 200 11.53 12.18 14.63
CA LYS A 200 11.23 11.36 15.82
C LYS A 200 12.37 10.38 16.10
N GLU A 201 12.50 9.96 17.35
CA GLU A 201 13.35 8.81 17.69
C GLU A 201 12.74 7.51 17.15
N ILE A 202 13.60 6.59 16.68
CA ILE A 202 13.18 5.23 16.29
C ILE A 202 12.99 4.37 17.55
N ILE A 203 11.79 4.39 18.11
CA ILE A 203 11.43 3.58 19.28
C ILE A 203 11.37 2.10 18.91
N ARG A 204 11.74 1.22 19.84
CA ARG A 204 11.67 -0.25 19.66
C ARG A 204 12.35 -0.72 18.36
N LYS A 205 13.43 -0.05 17.92
CA LYS A 205 14.13 -0.29 16.65
C LYS A 205 14.42 -1.77 16.38
N LYS A 206 14.96 -2.49 17.38
CA LYS A 206 15.25 -3.92 17.26
C LYS A 206 14.00 -4.74 16.95
N GLU A 207 12.89 -4.43 17.61
CA GLU A 207 11.62 -5.14 17.42
C GLU A 207 10.98 -4.83 16.06
N ILE A 208 11.10 -3.59 15.58
CA ILE A 208 10.69 -3.22 14.22
C ILE A 208 11.47 -4.06 13.20
N ILE A 209 12.80 -4.14 13.35
CA ILE A 209 13.67 -4.94 12.47
C ILE A 209 13.28 -6.43 12.53
N ASP A 210 13.21 -7.00 13.73
CA ASP A 210 12.91 -8.42 13.94
C ASP A 210 11.53 -8.79 13.38
N TYR A 211 10.52 -7.95 13.59
CA TYR A 211 9.19 -8.16 13.02
C TYR A 211 9.22 -8.09 11.49
N THR A 212 9.86 -7.05 10.94
CA THR A 212 9.94 -6.82 9.49
C THR A 212 10.63 -8.00 8.80
N LEU A 213 11.73 -8.52 9.35
CA LEU A 213 12.43 -9.70 8.80
C LEU A 213 11.57 -10.97 8.83
N LYS A 214 10.79 -11.17 9.90
CA LYS A 214 9.94 -12.37 10.06
C LYS A 214 8.65 -12.30 9.24
N SER A 215 8.20 -11.10 8.88
CA SER A 215 6.93 -10.85 8.20
C SER A 215 6.78 -11.69 6.92
N GLY A 216 5.61 -12.31 6.77
CA GLY A 216 5.26 -13.07 5.58
C GLY A 216 5.14 -12.22 4.32
N SER A 217 4.95 -10.90 4.45
CA SER A 217 4.96 -9.95 3.33
C SER A 217 6.39 -9.64 2.90
N THR A 218 7.30 -9.33 3.83
CA THR A 218 8.72 -9.07 3.50
C THR A 218 9.37 -10.23 2.75
N LYS A 219 9.03 -11.48 3.10
CA LYS A 219 9.52 -12.69 2.42
C LYS A 219 9.15 -12.77 0.93
N ALA A 220 8.17 -11.98 0.49
CA ALA A 220 7.74 -11.92 -0.91
C ALA A 220 8.39 -10.76 -1.68
N SER A 221 9.14 -9.86 -1.03
CA SER A 221 9.91 -8.82 -1.73
C SER A 221 10.87 -9.42 -2.77
N PRO A 222 11.13 -8.76 -3.90
CA PRO A 222 12.02 -9.28 -4.94
C PRO A 222 13.47 -9.40 -4.47
N LYS A 223 13.93 -8.47 -3.63
CA LYS A 223 15.20 -8.59 -2.91
C LYS A 223 15.03 -9.41 -1.64
N ASP A 224 16.03 -10.22 -1.29
CA ASP A 224 16.16 -10.79 0.05
C ASP A 224 16.51 -9.69 1.05
N ILE A 225 15.48 -9.14 1.70
CA ILE A 225 15.63 -8.04 2.67
C ILE A 225 16.39 -8.53 3.90
N ASN A 226 17.47 -7.82 4.23
CA ASN A 226 18.26 -8.03 5.45
C ASN A 226 18.16 -6.83 6.40
N GLU A 227 18.81 -6.93 7.56
CA GLU A 227 18.81 -5.87 8.57
C GLU A 227 19.38 -4.55 8.06
N THR A 228 20.45 -4.59 7.25
CA THR A 228 21.05 -3.37 6.67
C THR A 228 20.06 -2.63 5.79
N ASP A 229 19.28 -3.34 4.98
CA ASP A 229 18.24 -2.74 4.14
C ASP A 229 17.17 -2.04 4.98
N ILE A 230 16.71 -2.69 6.05
CA ILE A 230 15.70 -2.14 6.96
C ILE A 230 16.24 -0.90 7.67
N VAL A 231 17.49 -0.94 8.16
CA VAL A 231 18.12 0.22 8.78
C VAL A 231 18.25 1.38 7.79
N LEU A 232 18.58 1.10 6.53
CA LEU A 232 18.68 2.11 5.49
C LEU A 232 17.32 2.79 5.24
N MET A 233 16.25 1.99 5.09
CA MET A 233 14.89 2.51 4.95
C MET A 233 14.44 3.30 6.18
N LEU A 234 14.69 2.81 7.39
CA LEU A 234 14.36 3.54 8.63
C LEU A 234 15.12 4.87 8.73
N ASN A 235 16.39 4.90 8.34
CA ASN A 235 17.16 6.15 8.33
C ASN A 235 16.57 7.15 7.32
N GLN A 236 16.17 6.71 6.12
CA GLN A 236 15.49 7.58 5.16
C GLN A 236 14.16 8.10 5.72
N ILE A 237 13.33 7.21 6.28
CA ILE A 237 12.02 7.56 6.84
C ILE A 237 12.12 8.56 8.00
N PHE A 238 13.06 8.38 8.93
CA PHE A 238 13.11 9.19 10.16
C PHE A 238 13.99 10.43 10.05
N ASN A 239 15.03 10.42 9.21
CA ASN A 239 16.05 11.46 9.21
C ASN A 239 16.07 12.35 7.96
N GLU A 240 15.44 11.92 6.86
CA GLU A 240 15.83 12.17 5.45
C GLU A 240 16.81 13.33 5.16
N VAL A 241 17.92 12.92 4.51
CA VAL A 241 19.14 13.62 4.03
C VAL A 241 18.96 15.08 3.63
#